data_AF-A0A2V8SY92-F1
#
_entry.id   AF-A0A2V8SY92-F1
#
_cell.length_a   1.000
_cell.length_b   1.000
_cell.length_c   1.000
_cell.angle_alpha   90.00
_cell.angle_beta   90.00
_cell.angle_gamma   90.00
#
_symmetry.space_group_name_H-M   'P 1'
#
loop_
_entity.id
_entity.type
_entity.pdbx_description
1 polymer ?
#
loop_
_entity_poly.entity_id
_entity_poly.type
_entity_poly.pdbx_seq_one_letter_code
_entity_poly.pdbx_strand_id
1 'polypeptide(L)' 'MGTKQRREREKEALRQDILDAARELFVNEGYENVSMRRVAEKIEY' A
#
# COMPACT_ATOMS: atom_id res chain seq x y z
N MET A 1 -1.49 -26.78 -4.20
CA MET A 1 -1.16 -25.35 -4.44
C MET A 1 -0.22 -24.91 -3.34
N GLY A 2 1.04 -24.66 -3.67
CA GLY A 2 2.11 -24.50 -2.68
C GLY A 2 2.09 -23.15 -1.98
N THR A 3 2.51 -23.14 -0.72
CA THR A 3 2.70 -21.96 0.15
C THR A 3 3.41 -20.79 -0.53
N LYS A 4 4.30 -21.07 -1.51
CA LYS A 4 4.97 -20.07 -2.34
C LYS A 4 4.01 -19.22 -3.19
N GLN A 5 3.04 -19.85 -3.84
CA GLN A 5 2.05 -19.17 -4.68
C GLN A 5 1.07 -18.30 -3.86
N ARG A 6 0.85 -18.68 -2.60
CA ARG A 6 0.04 -17.91 -1.66
C ARG A 6 0.79 -16.67 -1.18
N ARG A 7 2.06 -16.82 -0.77
CA ARG A 7 2.91 -15.69 -0.34
C ARG A 7 3.10 -14.64 -1.43
N GLU A 8 3.28 -15.07 -2.68
CA GLU A 8 3.43 -14.11 -3.79
C GLU A 8 2.13 -13.33 -4.02
N ARG A 9 0.96 -13.99 -3.96
CA ARG A 9 -0.34 -13.30 -4.01
C ARG A 9 -0.53 -12.31 -2.86
N GLU A 10 -0.15 -12.69 -1.64
CA GLU A 10 -0.23 -11.81 -0.46
C GLU A 10 0.66 -10.56 -0.61
N LYS A 11 1.87 -10.72 -1.16
CA LYS A 11 2.76 -9.58 -1.47
C LYS A 11 2.18 -8.67 -2.55
N GLU A 12 1.59 -9.26 -3.59
CA GLU A 12 0.99 -8.50 -4.70
C GLU A 12 -0.21 -7.69 -4.23
N ALA A 13 -1.06 -8.28 -3.39
CA ALA A 13 -2.17 -7.60 -2.73
C ALA A 13 -1.68 -6.45 -1.85
N LEU A 14 -0.71 -6.71 -0.96
CA LEU A 14 -0.14 -5.66 -0.10
C LEU A 14 0.47 -4.52 -0.92
N ARG A 15 1.15 -4.83 -2.02
CA ARG A 15 1.71 -3.82 -2.91
C ARG A 15 0.62 -2.96 -3.53
N GLN A 16 -0.50 -3.57 -3.93
CA GLN A 16 -1.63 -2.85 -4.49
C GLN A 16 -2.25 -1.91 -3.45
N ASP A 17 -2.46 -2.38 -2.22
CA ASP A 17 -3.00 -1.59 -1.12
C ASP A 17 -2.13 -0.36 -0.81
N ILE A 18 -0.80 -0.54 -0.77
CA ILE A 18 0.17 0.55 -0.61
C ILE A 18 0.02 1.61 -1.71
N LEU A 19 -0.08 1.18 -2.97
CA LEU A 19 -0.17 2.09 -4.12
C LEU A 19 -1.50 2.85 -4.14
N ASP A 20 -2.60 2.19 -3.75
CA ASP A 20 -3.93 2.80 -3.71
C ASP A 20 -4.03 3.81 -2.57
N ALA A 21 -3.54 3.48 -1.38
CA ALA A 21 -3.45 4.41 -0.26
C ALA A 21 -2.57 5.62 -0.58
N ALA A 22 -1.41 5.41 -1.22
CA ALA A 22 -0.54 6.50 -1.64
C ALA A 22 -1.21 7.40 -2.67
N ARG A 23 -1.90 6.83 -3.67
CA ARG A 23 -2.64 7.59 -4.68
C ARG A 23 -3.71 8.47 -4.05
N GLU A 24 -4.48 7.92 -3.11
CA GLU A 24 -5.53 8.66 -2.44
C GLU A 24 -4.97 9.81 -1.59
N LEU A 25 -3.88 9.57 -0.87
CA LEU A 25 -3.17 10.59 -0.11
C LEU A 25 -2.61 11.68 -1.03
N PHE A 26 -2.04 11.31 -2.18
CA PHE A 26 -1.53 12.30 -3.13
C PHE A 26 -2.63 13.19 -3.71
N VAL A 27 -3.80 12.64 -4.02
CA VAL A 27 -4.93 13.40 -4.54
C VAL A 27 -5.51 14.34 -3.48
N ASN A 28 -5.62 13.88 -2.24
CA ASN A 28 -6.28 14.65 -1.19
C ASN A 28 -5.35 15.67 -0.50
N GLU A 29 -4.07 15.35 -0.36
CA GLU A 29 -3.14 16.11 0.47
C GLU A 29 -1.99 16.76 -0.30
N GLY A 30 -1.82 16.38 -1.57
CA GLY A 30 -0.69 16.82 -2.39
C GLY A 30 0.61 16.10 -2.06
N TYR A 31 1.54 16.10 -3.02
CA TYR A 31 2.75 15.28 -2.99
C TYR A 31 3.67 15.55 -1.79
N GLU A 32 3.75 16.80 -1.33
CA GLU A 32 4.64 17.21 -0.23
C GLU A 32 4.18 16.74 1.16
N ASN A 33 2.89 16.45 1.32
CA ASN A 33 2.32 16.05 2.61
C ASN A 33 2.24 14.52 2.80
N VAL A 34 2.63 13.74 1.79
CA VAL A 34 2.60 12.28 1.82
C VAL A 34 3.98 11.73 2.17
N SER A 35 4.02 10.82 3.15
CA SER A 35 5.22 10.08 3.51
C SER A 35 4.93 8.59 3.63
N MET A 36 5.97 7.76 3.56
CA MET A 36 5.83 6.31 3.73
C MET A 36 5.13 5.92 5.04
N ARG A 37 5.36 6.66 6.13
CA ARG A 37 4.67 6.43 7.41
C ARG A 37 3.16 6.65 7.30
N ARG A 38 2.74 7.73 6.63
CA ARG A 38 1.31 8.03 6.44
C ARG A 38 0.61 7.02 5.54
N VAL A 39 1.31 6.53 4.52
CA VAL A 39 0.80 5.45 3.67
C VAL A 39 0.60 4.17 4.49
N ALA A 40 1.57 3.81 5.34
CA ALA A 40 1.48 2.66 6.24
C ALA A 40 0.33 2.80 7.26
N GLU A 41 0.20 3.97 7.90
CA GLU A 41 -0.92 4.29 8.80
C GLU A 41 -2.29 4.14 8.11
N LYS A 42 -2.38 4.49 6.82
CA LYS A 42 -3.63 4.38 6.06
C LYS A 42 -4.03 2.95 5.70
N ILE A 43 -3.06 2.05 5.57
CA ILE A 43 -3.32 0.61 5.30
C ILE A 43 -3.28 -0.24 6.58
N GLU A 44 -3.26 0.39 7.75
CA GLU A 44 -3.22 -0.26 9.07
C GLU A 44 -2.07 -1.28 9.25
N TYR A 45 -0.91 -0.97 8.66
CA TYR A 45 0.30 -1.82 8.69
C TYR A 45 1.44 -1.16 9.45
#